data_AF-A0A7W0Y779-F1
#
_entry.id   AF-A0A7W0Y779-F1
#
_cell.length_a   1.000
_cell.length_b   1.000
_cell.length_c   1.000
_cell.angle_alpha   90.00
_cell.angle_beta   90.00
_cell.angle_gamma   90.00
#
_symmetry.space_group_name_H-M   'P 1'
#
loop_
_entity.id
_entity.type
_entity.pdbx_description
1 polymer ?
#
loop_
_entity_poly.entity_id
_entity_poly.type
_entity_poly.pdbx_seq_one_letter_code
_entity_poly.pdbx_strand_id
1 'polypeptide(L)'
;MSEPADGDGSKSKPGEDAEAAADDLPKATAVKPGKVGKTAAGKHKVVAAPSPMVSTAHYVKGYEKRPGKLELTDTALLFSTPKKDLAGKVALAGILALALDRFDVLVTVPVGDIIELATEAGTLEVRTAKETLTFAVDDVEPWLTAFAGEGAAPADPFHGAVTYPDDGPLAMKLRRIDNYLGVIEQVVLVALLATVTLTAATHAILERVAHIQLSFKDDVIRGGTFAIAMLGGVFATHQARHLSMDLISRKFSPRNRLYLKVALAFFMFFIVALMIRAGFHTIRIEEGLATRDKLISSVRIAWLIPIGGFLIIVHTFIHTIIDIDYLVRGKTPPERMRSGH
;
A
#
# COMPACT_ATOMS: atom_id res chain seq x y z
N MET A 1 -12.53 -63.18 -40.94
CA MET A 1 -11.94 -63.35 -39.60
C MET A 1 -12.87 -62.64 -38.63
N SER A 2 -13.96 -63.31 -38.25
CA SER A 2 -14.08 -64.18 -37.05
C SER A 2 -14.20 -63.36 -35.76
N GLU A 3 -15.43 -62.90 -35.47
CA GLU A 3 -16.34 -63.35 -34.38
C GLU A 3 -15.71 -63.89 -33.05
N PRO A 4 -16.48 -63.99 -31.93
CA PRO A 4 -16.94 -62.96 -30.98
C PRO A 4 -16.72 -63.39 -29.50
N ALA A 5 -17.28 -62.67 -28.51
CA ALA A 5 -17.87 -63.19 -27.25
C ALA A 5 -18.34 -61.98 -26.39
N ASP A 6 -19.60 -61.76 -26.00
CA ASP A 6 -20.62 -62.52 -25.25
C ASP A 6 -20.38 -62.70 -23.74
N GLY A 7 -21.48 -62.48 -22.97
CA GLY A 7 -21.67 -62.72 -21.53
C GLY A 7 -22.14 -61.46 -20.81
N ASP A 8 -23.42 -61.14 -20.65
CA ASP A 8 -24.56 -61.83 -20.02
C ASP A 8 -24.37 -62.27 -18.55
N GLY A 9 -25.38 -61.95 -17.74
CA GLY A 9 -25.73 -62.68 -16.54
C GLY A 9 -25.35 -62.04 -15.20
N SER A 10 -26.35 -61.47 -14.51
CA SER A 10 -26.94 -62.13 -13.34
C SER A 10 -27.50 -61.15 -12.31
N LYS A 11 -28.78 -61.38 -11.97
CA LYS A 11 -29.52 -60.81 -10.85
C LYS A 11 -29.14 -61.54 -9.55
N SER A 12 -29.06 -60.80 -8.45
CA SER A 12 -29.28 -61.37 -7.10
C SER A 12 -29.78 -60.29 -6.13
N LYS A 13 -31.08 -60.35 -5.78
CA LYS A 13 -31.60 -60.14 -4.40
C LYS A 13 -31.25 -61.40 -3.57
N PRO A 14 -31.24 -61.47 -2.22
CA PRO A 14 -32.24 -60.91 -1.27
C PRO A 14 -31.75 -60.60 0.19
N GLY A 15 -32.70 -60.31 1.10
CA GLY A 15 -32.58 -60.27 2.58
C GLY A 15 -32.56 -58.84 3.14
N GLU A 16 -33.55 -58.28 3.84
CA GLU A 16 -34.45 -58.77 4.91
C GLU A 16 -33.69 -59.24 6.17
N ASP A 17 -34.12 -58.68 7.31
CA ASP A 17 -33.69 -58.91 8.71
C ASP A 17 -32.59 -58.00 9.28
N ALA A 18 -33.01 -56.94 10.00
CA ALA A 18 -32.39 -56.49 11.25
C ALA A 18 -33.27 -55.43 11.95
N GLU A 19 -34.22 -55.95 12.71
CA GLU A 19 -34.94 -55.29 13.80
C GLU A 19 -34.03 -55.21 15.04
N ALA A 20 -33.84 -54.03 15.65
CA ALA A 20 -33.76 -53.78 17.12
C ALA A 20 -32.96 -52.52 17.52
N ALA A 21 -33.43 -51.90 18.61
CA ALA A 21 -32.86 -50.84 19.46
C ALA A 21 -33.04 -49.39 18.94
N ALA A 22 -33.92 -48.56 19.52
CA ALA A 22 -33.84 -47.93 20.86
C ALA A 22 -32.49 -47.17 21.01
N ASP A 23 -32.37 -45.95 21.48
CA ASP A 23 -33.20 -44.95 22.17
C ASP A 23 -32.36 -43.65 22.10
N ASP A 24 -32.86 -42.52 22.60
CA ASP A 24 -32.09 -41.27 22.85
C ASP A 24 -31.65 -40.39 21.65
N LEU A 25 -32.59 -39.56 21.19
CA LEU A 25 -32.26 -38.23 20.67
C LEU A 25 -32.84 -37.15 21.62
N PRO A 26 -32.03 -36.21 22.14
CA PRO A 26 -32.51 -35.16 23.02
C PRO A 26 -33.44 -34.21 22.27
N LYS A 27 -34.64 -34.02 22.81
CA LYS A 27 -35.61 -33.00 22.43
C LYS A 27 -34.92 -31.62 22.41
N ALA A 28 -34.75 -31.06 21.21
CA ALA A 28 -34.37 -29.68 21.01
C ALA A 28 -35.37 -28.78 21.74
N THR A 29 -34.89 -28.12 22.79
CA THR A 29 -35.64 -27.13 23.55
C THR A 29 -35.88 -25.95 22.63
N ALA A 30 -37.14 -25.74 22.25
CA ALA A 30 -37.57 -24.55 21.51
C ALA A 30 -37.33 -23.32 22.41
N VAL A 31 -36.20 -22.65 22.19
CA VAL A 31 -35.92 -21.33 22.75
C VAL A 31 -36.90 -20.36 22.08
N LYS A 32 -37.85 -19.86 22.87
CA LYS A 32 -38.75 -18.77 22.48
C LYS A 32 -37.90 -17.61 21.93
N PRO A 33 -38.19 -17.06 20.74
CA PRO A 33 -37.57 -15.82 20.32
C PRO A 33 -38.01 -14.73 21.30
N GLY A 34 -37.06 -14.25 22.10
CA GLY A 34 -37.23 -13.04 22.90
C GLY A 34 -37.62 -11.89 21.97
N LYS A 35 -38.61 -11.10 22.36
CA LYS A 35 -38.99 -9.86 21.69
C LYS A 35 -37.77 -8.94 21.66
N VAL A 36 -37.03 -8.95 20.55
CA VAL A 36 -36.08 -7.89 20.21
C VAL A 36 -36.92 -6.65 19.95
N GLY A 37 -36.73 -5.63 20.79
CA GLY A 37 -37.36 -4.33 20.59
C GLY A 37 -37.00 -3.80 19.21
N LYS A 38 -37.99 -3.22 18.51
CA LYS A 38 -37.76 -2.44 17.29
C LYS A 38 -36.81 -1.28 17.62
N THR A 39 -35.51 -1.47 17.45
CA THR A 39 -34.55 -0.37 17.38
C THR A 39 -34.79 0.36 16.06
N ALA A 40 -35.06 1.66 16.14
CA ALA A 40 -35.34 2.50 14.99
C ALA A 40 -34.16 2.45 14.00
N ALA A 41 -34.45 2.24 12.72
CA ALA A 41 -33.46 2.29 11.65
C ALA A 41 -32.91 3.73 11.52
N GLY A 42 -31.80 4.01 12.21
CA GLY A 42 -31.05 5.26 12.09
C GLY A 42 -30.15 5.21 10.86
N LYS A 43 -30.24 6.24 10.01
CA LYS A 43 -29.31 6.44 8.89
C LYS A 43 -28.14 7.26 9.39
N HIS A 44 -26.93 6.71 9.38
CA HIS A 44 -25.73 7.43 9.80
C HIS A 44 -24.86 7.75 8.58
N LYS A 45 -24.54 9.03 8.39
CA LYS A 45 -23.56 9.49 7.40
C LYS A 45 -22.18 9.34 8.01
N VAL A 46 -21.27 8.66 7.31
CA VAL A 46 -19.88 8.49 7.76
C VAL A 46 -19.15 9.82 7.64
N VAL A 47 -18.61 10.34 8.74
CA VAL A 47 -17.95 11.66 8.77
C VAL A 47 -16.42 11.55 8.99
N ALA A 48 -15.91 10.45 9.57
CA ALA A 48 -14.48 10.31 9.84
C ALA A 48 -14.00 8.84 9.93
N ALA A 49 -12.67 8.68 9.83
CA ALA A 49 -11.96 7.42 10.00
C ALA A 49 -11.82 7.06 11.50
N PRO A 50 -12.40 5.95 11.97
CA PRO A 50 -12.32 5.54 13.37
C PRO A 50 -11.05 4.75 13.70
N SER A 51 -10.79 4.59 15.01
CA SER A 51 -9.75 3.70 15.52
C SER A 51 -9.91 2.27 14.98
N PRO A 52 -8.80 1.54 14.78
CA PRO A 52 -8.85 0.22 14.17
C PRO A 52 -9.71 -0.74 15.02
N MET A 53 -10.75 -1.29 14.40
CA MET A 53 -11.69 -2.21 15.04
C MET A 53 -11.69 -3.55 14.32
N VAL A 54 -11.81 -4.62 15.09
CA VAL A 54 -11.79 -5.98 14.59
C VAL A 54 -12.95 -6.75 15.19
N SER A 55 -13.82 -7.32 14.34
CA SER A 55 -14.91 -8.17 14.77
C SER A 55 -15.05 -9.41 13.89
N THR A 56 -15.54 -10.50 14.47
CA THR A 56 -16.11 -11.61 13.70
C THR A 56 -17.36 -11.14 13.00
N ALA A 57 -17.49 -11.48 11.72
CA ALA A 57 -18.64 -11.11 10.92
C ALA A 57 -18.94 -12.17 9.85
N HIS A 58 -20.19 -12.23 9.40
CA HIS A 58 -20.59 -13.03 8.26
C HIS A 58 -20.93 -12.12 7.08
N TYR A 59 -20.24 -12.28 5.96
CA TYR A 59 -20.62 -11.61 4.73
C TYR A 59 -21.80 -12.33 4.09
N VAL A 60 -22.88 -11.59 3.83
CA VAL A 60 -24.12 -12.12 3.26
C VAL A 60 -24.27 -11.59 1.84
N LYS A 61 -24.18 -12.47 0.84
CA LYS A 61 -24.46 -12.13 -0.56
C LYS A 61 -25.52 -13.08 -1.10
N GLY A 62 -26.73 -12.58 -1.29
CA GLY A 62 -27.90 -13.42 -1.59
C GLY A 62 -28.22 -14.37 -0.42
N TYR A 63 -28.23 -15.67 -0.66
CA TYR A 63 -28.48 -16.70 0.37
C TYR A 63 -27.19 -17.32 0.95
N GLU A 64 -26.00 -16.99 0.42
CA GLU A 64 -24.74 -17.47 0.97
C GLU A 64 -24.29 -16.62 2.16
N LYS A 65 -24.06 -17.28 3.30
CA LYS A 65 -23.38 -16.71 4.47
C LYS A 65 -21.94 -17.21 4.50
N ARG A 66 -20.98 -16.30 4.40
CA ARG A 66 -19.54 -16.63 4.48
C ARG A 66 -18.99 -16.11 5.80
N PRO A 67 -18.53 -16.99 6.73
CA PRO A 67 -17.91 -16.54 7.97
C PRO A 67 -16.55 -15.92 7.67
N GLY A 68 -16.22 -14.83 8.34
CA GLY A 68 -14.97 -14.12 8.17
C GLY A 68 -14.67 -13.13 9.29
N LYS A 69 -13.63 -12.34 9.06
CA LYS A 69 -13.15 -11.30 9.96
C LYS A 69 -13.33 -9.95 9.28
N LEU A 70 -14.06 -9.06 9.94
CA LEU A 70 -14.27 -7.68 9.50
C LEU A 70 -13.31 -6.78 10.28
N GLU A 71 -12.48 -6.05 9.57
CA GLU A 71 -11.50 -5.12 10.12
C GLU A 71 -11.78 -3.73 9.57
N LEU A 72 -11.97 -2.76 10.45
CA LEU A 72 -12.03 -1.35 10.10
C LEU A 72 -10.65 -0.76 10.27
N THR A 73 -10.09 -0.24 9.20
CA THR A 73 -8.83 0.52 9.20
C THR A 73 -9.16 1.98 8.91
N ASP A 74 -8.25 2.88 9.26
CA ASP A 74 -8.35 4.32 9.00
C ASP A 74 -8.73 4.66 7.54
N THR A 75 -8.36 3.80 6.58
CA THR A 75 -8.57 4.05 5.15
C THR A 75 -9.60 3.14 4.50
N ALA A 76 -9.89 1.97 5.07
CA ALA A 76 -10.74 0.96 4.43
C ALA A 76 -11.42 0.02 5.44
N LEU A 77 -12.60 -0.44 5.06
CA LEU A 77 -13.26 -1.60 5.65
C LEU A 77 -12.82 -2.86 4.89
N LEU A 78 -12.22 -3.81 5.61
CA LEU A 78 -11.66 -5.05 5.08
C LEU A 78 -12.47 -6.24 5.59
N PHE A 79 -12.90 -7.12 4.67
CA PHE A 79 -13.50 -8.40 5.03
C PHE A 79 -12.65 -9.54 4.48
N SER A 80 -12.24 -10.45 5.35
CA SER A 80 -11.38 -11.59 5.01
C SER A 80 -12.00 -12.92 5.45
N THR A 81 -11.92 -13.95 4.62
CA THR A 81 -12.45 -15.29 4.93
C THR A 81 -11.33 -16.31 5.10
N PRO A 82 -11.41 -17.23 6.08
CA PRO A 82 -10.43 -18.29 6.23
C PRO A 82 -10.48 -19.25 5.02
N LYS A 83 -9.32 -19.51 4.40
CA LYS A 83 -9.15 -20.38 3.23
C LYS A 83 -9.45 -21.82 3.63
N LYS A 84 -10.48 -22.43 3.04
CA LYS A 84 -11.00 -23.75 3.45
C LYS A 84 -10.11 -24.95 3.13
N ASP A 85 -8.99 -24.79 2.42
CA ASP A 85 -8.33 -25.95 1.78
C ASP A 85 -6.81 -26.09 2.03
N LEU A 86 -6.30 -25.57 3.14
CA LEU A 86 -4.88 -25.76 3.49
C LEU A 86 -4.58 -27.02 4.32
N ALA A 87 -5.59 -27.79 4.75
CA ALA A 87 -5.37 -28.97 5.59
C ALA A 87 -4.64 -30.12 4.84
N GLY A 88 -4.75 -30.19 3.50
CA GLY A 88 -4.12 -31.24 2.69
C GLY A 88 -2.68 -30.96 2.23
N LYS A 89 -2.16 -29.73 2.38
CA LYS A 89 -0.83 -29.31 1.89
C LYS A 89 0.18 -28.96 3.00
N VAL A 90 -0.11 -29.36 4.24
CA VAL A 90 0.67 -28.98 5.45
C VAL A 90 2.04 -29.67 5.53
N ALA A 91 2.36 -30.63 4.66
CA ALA A 91 3.59 -31.42 4.82
C ALA A 91 4.90 -30.70 4.43
N LEU A 92 4.89 -29.55 3.73
CA LEU A 92 6.17 -28.99 3.20
C LEU A 92 6.36 -27.46 3.24
N ALA A 93 5.36 -26.66 3.64
CA ALA A 93 5.48 -25.21 3.68
C ALA A 93 5.44 -24.72 5.14
N GLY A 94 6.53 -24.07 5.58
CA GLY A 94 6.77 -23.71 6.97
C GLY A 94 5.62 -22.98 7.67
N ILE A 95 5.57 -23.18 8.98
CA ILE A 95 4.52 -22.76 9.94
C ILE A 95 4.15 -21.26 9.85
N LEU A 96 4.97 -20.41 9.23
CA LEU A 96 4.71 -18.97 9.06
C LEU A 96 4.04 -18.60 7.72
N ALA A 97 4.20 -19.40 6.66
CA ALA A 97 3.42 -19.23 5.42
C ALA A 97 1.91 -19.50 5.68
N LEU A 98 1.64 -20.34 6.68
CA LEU A 98 0.31 -20.69 7.18
C LEU A 98 -0.46 -19.55 7.86
N ALA A 99 0.20 -18.46 8.28
CA ALA A 99 -0.46 -17.36 8.99
C ALA A 99 -0.91 -16.23 8.04
N LEU A 100 -0.18 -15.99 6.94
CA LEU A 100 -0.49 -14.94 5.96
C LEU A 100 -1.27 -15.44 4.74
N ASP A 101 -1.19 -16.74 4.39
CA ASP A 101 -1.99 -17.36 3.30
C ASP A 101 -3.31 -17.96 3.83
N ARG A 102 -3.65 -17.68 5.11
CA ARG A 102 -4.81 -18.28 5.77
C ARG A 102 -6.13 -17.59 5.44
N PHE A 103 -6.09 -16.37 4.95
CA PHE A 103 -7.28 -15.56 4.71
C PHE A 103 -7.24 -14.97 3.30
N ASP A 104 -8.24 -15.28 2.49
CA ASP A 104 -8.49 -14.56 1.24
C ASP A 104 -9.24 -13.26 1.60
N VAL A 105 -8.64 -12.11 1.29
CA VAL A 105 -9.31 -10.80 1.40
C VAL A 105 -10.36 -10.75 0.30
N LEU A 106 -11.63 -10.83 0.70
CA LEU A 106 -12.74 -10.97 -0.24
C LEU A 106 -13.27 -9.62 -0.70
N VAL A 107 -13.27 -8.63 0.21
CA VAL A 107 -13.85 -7.30 -0.04
C VAL A 107 -13.01 -6.24 0.66
N THR A 108 -12.65 -5.19 -0.07
CA THR A 108 -12.01 -3.97 0.44
C THR A 108 -12.85 -2.79 -0.01
N VAL A 109 -13.42 -2.05 0.96
CA VAL A 109 -14.21 -0.84 0.69
C VAL A 109 -13.47 0.36 1.28
N PRO A 110 -12.99 1.31 0.46
CA PRO A 110 -12.44 2.56 0.97
C PRO A 110 -13.47 3.29 1.83
N VAL A 111 -13.05 3.85 2.97
CA VAL A 111 -13.98 4.56 3.88
C VAL A 111 -14.68 5.74 3.18
N GLY A 112 -13.98 6.40 2.24
CA GLY A 112 -14.54 7.48 1.43
C GLY A 112 -15.65 7.06 0.44
N ASP A 113 -15.76 5.76 0.12
CA ASP A 113 -16.79 5.24 -0.80
C ASP A 113 -18.07 4.81 -0.07
N ILE A 114 -18.08 4.87 1.27
CA ILE A 114 -19.23 4.49 2.10
C ILE A 114 -20.23 5.66 2.15
N ILE A 115 -21.38 5.49 1.52
CA ILE A 115 -22.41 6.53 1.39
C ILE A 115 -23.33 6.52 2.62
N GLU A 116 -23.76 5.33 3.03
CA GLU A 116 -24.76 5.15 4.07
C GLU A 116 -24.46 3.85 4.84
N LEU A 117 -24.49 3.95 6.17
CA LEU A 117 -24.53 2.80 7.06
C LEU A 117 -25.94 2.67 7.61
N ALA A 118 -26.57 1.53 7.35
CA ALA A 118 -27.86 1.16 7.92
C ALA A 118 -27.68 -0.08 8.81
N THR A 119 -28.45 -0.10 9.90
CA THR A 119 -28.45 -1.22 10.85
C THR A 119 -29.85 -1.79 10.94
N GLU A 120 -29.99 -3.06 10.62
CA GLU A 120 -31.25 -3.79 10.78
C GLU A 120 -30.98 -5.10 11.52
N ALA A 121 -31.54 -5.26 12.72
CA ALA A 121 -31.53 -6.53 13.45
C ALA A 121 -30.15 -7.23 13.61
N GLY A 122 -29.06 -6.47 13.85
CA GLY A 122 -27.71 -7.03 14.02
C GLY A 122 -26.91 -7.21 12.72
N THR A 123 -27.44 -6.75 11.58
CA THR A 123 -26.66 -6.61 10.34
C THR A 123 -26.27 -5.15 10.11
N LEU A 124 -25.03 -4.97 9.67
CA LEU A 124 -24.45 -3.71 9.25
C LEU A 124 -24.45 -3.69 7.72
N GLU A 125 -25.31 -2.87 7.13
CA GLU A 125 -25.40 -2.64 5.70
C GLU A 125 -24.52 -1.45 5.31
N VAL A 126 -23.47 -1.73 4.55
CA VAL A 126 -22.57 -0.74 3.98
C VAL A 126 -23.01 -0.48 2.54
N ARG A 127 -23.65 0.67 2.30
CA ARG A 127 -24.00 1.11 0.95
C ARG A 127 -22.83 1.87 0.34
N THR A 128 -22.33 1.34 -0.77
CA THR A 128 -21.36 2.03 -1.63
C THR A 128 -22.06 2.58 -2.86
N ALA A 129 -21.36 3.39 -3.67
CA ALA A 129 -21.89 3.86 -4.95
C ALA A 129 -22.23 2.73 -5.94
N LYS A 130 -21.59 1.55 -5.79
CA LYS A 130 -21.70 0.44 -6.74
C LYS A 130 -22.62 -0.67 -6.27
N GLU A 131 -22.58 -0.99 -4.98
CA GLU A 131 -23.34 -2.10 -4.40
C GLU A 131 -23.59 -1.91 -2.90
N THR A 132 -24.61 -2.60 -2.39
CA THR A 132 -24.90 -2.71 -0.96
C THR A 132 -24.27 -3.99 -0.43
N LEU A 133 -23.41 -3.87 0.57
CA LEU A 133 -22.73 -4.98 1.22
C LEU A 133 -23.32 -5.19 2.61
N THR A 134 -23.82 -6.40 2.89
CA THR A 134 -24.44 -6.72 4.18
C THR A 134 -23.50 -7.60 5.00
N PHE A 135 -23.12 -7.13 6.19
CA PHE A 135 -22.30 -7.84 7.15
C PHE A 135 -23.10 -8.14 8.41
N ALA A 136 -23.25 -9.40 8.82
CA ALA A 136 -23.81 -9.71 10.13
C ALA A 136 -22.68 -9.67 11.17
N VAL A 137 -22.74 -8.74 12.11
CA VAL A 137 -21.71 -8.50 13.13
C VAL A 137 -22.29 -8.83 14.50
N ASP A 138 -21.49 -9.46 15.37
CA ASP A 138 -21.98 -9.94 16.68
C ASP A 138 -22.33 -8.79 17.63
N ASP A 139 -21.64 -7.65 17.54
CA ASP A 139 -21.90 -6.43 18.31
C ASP A 139 -21.75 -5.19 17.42
N VAL A 140 -22.82 -4.40 17.30
CA VAL A 140 -22.91 -3.30 16.34
C VAL A 140 -22.72 -1.92 16.96
N GLU A 141 -22.91 -1.78 18.28
CA GLU A 141 -22.76 -0.49 18.98
C GLU A 141 -21.34 0.11 18.88
N PRO A 142 -20.25 -0.68 18.97
CA PRO A 142 -18.89 -0.16 18.82
C PRO A 142 -18.64 0.39 17.41
N TRP A 143 -19.24 -0.23 16.40
CA TRP A 143 -19.13 0.20 15.01
C TRP A 143 -19.92 1.48 14.74
N LEU A 144 -21.12 1.60 15.30
CA LEU A 144 -21.92 2.82 15.18
C LEU A 144 -21.26 4.01 15.85
N THR A 145 -20.69 3.83 17.04
CA THR A 145 -19.97 4.92 17.74
C THR A 145 -18.69 5.34 17.00
N ALA A 146 -17.97 4.38 16.42
CA ALA A 146 -16.82 4.63 15.56
C ALA A 146 -17.19 5.50 14.34
N PHE A 147 -18.30 5.21 13.65
CA PHE A 147 -18.73 5.97 12.48
C PHE A 147 -19.53 7.24 12.80
N ALA A 148 -20.17 7.31 13.96
CA ALA A 148 -20.97 8.45 14.43
C ALA A 148 -20.14 9.52 15.15
N GLY A 149 -18.82 9.37 15.25
CA GLY A 149 -17.92 10.34 15.85
C GLY A 149 -18.13 11.74 15.25
N GLU A 150 -18.89 12.57 15.96
CA GLU A 150 -19.09 13.98 15.65
C GLU A 150 -17.73 14.70 15.73
N GLY A 151 -17.27 15.23 14.60
CA GLY A 151 -16.32 16.34 14.59
C GLY A 151 -14.84 16.03 14.40
N ALA A 152 -14.44 14.81 14.02
CA ALA A 152 -13.08 14.63 13.51
C ALA A 152 -13.02 15.18 12.08
N ALA A 153 -12.30 16.30 11.92
CA ALA A 153 -12.08 16.99 10.66
C ALA A 153 -11.70 15.99 9.54
N PRO A 154 -12.17 16.19 8.30
CA PRO A 154 -11.85 15.30 7.20
C PRO A 154 -10.33 15.19 7.09
N ALA A 155 -9.80 13.99 7.30
CA ALA A 155 -8.41 13.70 7.03
C ALA A 155 -8.17 14.03 5.56
N ASP A 156 -7.36 15.05 5.31
CA ASP A 156 -6.92 15.42 3.97
C ASP A 156 -6.38 14.15 3.29
N PRO A 157 -7.04 13.64 2.23
CA PRO A 157 -6.68 12.38 1.61
C PRO A 157 -5.30 12.42 0.95
N PHE A 158 -4.71 13.61 0.82
CA PHE A 158 -3.38 13.78 0.26
C PHE A 158 -2.31 14.10 1.32
N HIS A 159 -2.64 14.74 2.44
CA HIS A 159 -1.63 15.34 3.34
C HIS A 159 -1.89 15.17 4.86
N GLY A 160 -2.33 13.99 5.29
CA GLY A 160 -2.23 13.62 6.71
C GLY A 160 -0.76 13.67 7.15
N ALA A 161 -0.37 14.71 7.90
CA ALA A 161 0.91 14.77 8.57
C ALA A 161 1.02 13.51 9.43
N VAL A 162 1.79 12.53 8.95
CA VAL A 162 1.96 11.25 9.63
C VAL A 162 2.70 11.55 10.93
N THR A 163 1.93 11.81 11.97
CA THR A 163 2.41 12.06 13.32
C THR A 163 2.48 10.72 13.98
N TYR A 164 3.69 10.31 14.38
CA TYR A 164 3.83 9.08 15.13
C TYR A 164 3.72 9.43 16.61
N PRO A 165 2.86 8.73 17.39
CA PRO A 165 2.64 9.02 18.80
C PRO A 165 3.93 9.01 19.65
N ASP A 166 4.99 8.37 19.16
CA ASP A 166 6.29 8.22 19.81
C ASP A 166 7.42 9.09 19.24
N ASP A 167 7.14 9.98 18.26
CA ASP A 167 8.19 10.83 17.67
C ASP A 167 8.72 11.83 18.69
N GLY A 168 10.05 11.90 18.84
CA GLY A 168 10.70 12.96 19.58
C GLY A 168 10.48 14.35 18.94
N PRO A 169 10.61 15.45 19.70
CA PRO A 169 10.40 16.80 19.16
C PRO A 169 11.37 17.14 18.00
N LEU A 170 12.55 16.50 17.96
CA LEU A 170 13.51 16.63 16.86
C LEU A 170 13.05 15.85 15.62
N ALA A 171 12.65 14.59 15.78
CA ALA A 171 12.15 13.75 14.69
C ALA A 171 10.93 14.37 14.00
N MET A 172 10.00 14.95 14.77
CA MET A 172 8.84 15.65 14.22
C MET A 172 9.23 16.84 13.33
N LYS A 173 10.20 17.66 13.77
CA LYS A 173 10.67 18.83 13.01
C LYS A 173 11.39 18.39 11.74
N LEU A 174 12.30 17.42 11.83
CA LEU A 174 13.04 16.89 10.70
C LEU A 174 12.11 16.29 9.64
N ARG A 175 11.11 15.52 10.07
CA ARG A 175 10.13 14.90 9.16
C ARG A 175 9.24 15.93 8.47
N ARG A 176 8.90 17.02 9.15
CA ARG A 176 8.17 18.13 8.53
C ARG A 176 9.02 18.79 7.44
N ILE A 177 10.30 19.04 7.70
CA ILE A 177 11.23 19.61 6.70
C ILE A 177 11.37 18.68 5.50
N ASP A 178 11.57 17.38 5.74
CA ASP A 178 11.68 16.34 4.71
C ASP A 178 10.44 16.30 3.81
N ASN A 179 9.24 16.27 4.40
CA ASN A 179 7.98 16.29 3.64
C ASN A 179 7.83 17.56 2.78
N TYR A 180 8.19 18.74 3.32
CA TYR A 180 8.15 19.97 2.53
C TYR A 180 9.12 19.93 1.36
N LEU A 181 10.33 19.41 1.58
CA LEU A 181 11.34 19.26 0.54
C LEU A 181 10.85 18.30 -0.55
N GLY A 182 10.27 17.16 -0.18
CA GLY A 182 9.69 16.20 -1.12
C GLY A 182 8.53 16.78 -1.95
N VAL A 183 7.67 17.62 -1.38
CA VAL A 183 6.60 18.30 -2.13
C VAL A 183 7.19 19.28 -3.15
N ILE A 184 8.19 20.07 -2.74
CA ILE A 184 8.87 21.00 -3.65
C ILE A 184 9.52 20.23 -4.80
N GLU A 185 10.25 19.15 -4.50
CA GLU A 185 10.88 18.29 -5.50
C GLU A 185 9.87 17.70 -6.48
N GLN A 186 8.73 17.21 -5.97
CA GLN A 186 7.66 16.66 -6.80
C GLN A 186 7.08 17.72 -7.75
N VAL A 187 6.78 18.91 -7.25
CA VAL A 187 6.25 20.02 -8.07
C VAL A 187 7.26 20.41 -9.14
N VAL A 188 8.55 20.53 -8.77
CA VAL A 188 9.63 20.85 -9.72
C VAL A 188 9.78 19.75 -10.77
N LEU A 189 9.73 18.47 -10.38
CA LEU A 189 9.84 17.34 -11.30
C LEU A 189 8.68 17.30 -12.30
N VAL A 190 7.45 17.50 -11.83
CA VAL A 190 6.26 17.57 -12.70
C VAL A 190 6.35 18.77 -13.65
N ALA A 191 6.77 19.93 -13.16
CA ALA A 191 6.94 21.13 -13.99
C ALA A 191 8.02 20.93 -15.08
N LEU A 192 9.15 20.31 -14.73
CA LEU A 192 10.21 19.97 -15.68
C LEU A 192 9.73 18.96 -16.72
N LEU A 193 9.05 17.90 -16.30
CA LEU A 193 8.49 16.89 -17.20
C LEU A 193 7.49 17.53 -18.18
N ALA A 194 6.60 18.39 -17.69
CA ALA A 194 5.67 19.14 -18.52
C ALA A 194 6.41 20.04 -19.52
N THR A 195 7.44 20.76 -19.09
CA THR A 195 8.24 21.65 -19.94
C THR A 195 8.95 20.89 -21.06
N VAL A 196 9.60 19.77 -20.73
CA VAL A 196 10.29 18.93 -21.73
C VAL A 196 9.30 18.32 -22.71
N THR A 197 8.18 17.79 -22.22
CA THR A 197 7.15 17.16 -23.06
C THR A 197 6.49 18.16 -23.99
N LEU A 198 6.13 19.35 -23.48
CA LEU A 198 5.56 20.43 -24.29
C LEU A 198 6.56 20.92 -25.32
N THR A 199 7.82 21.15 -24.94
CA THR A 199 8.87 21.58 -25.88
C THR A 199 9.06 20.55 -27.00
N ALA A 200 9.10 19.26 -26.67
CA ALA A 200 9.24 18.18 -27.66
C ALA A 200 8.01 18.10 -28.59
N ALA A 201 6.79 18.19 -28.03
CA ALA A 201 5.56 18.17 -28.81
C ALA A 201 5.43 19.38 -29.74
N THR A 202 5.66 20.59 -29.22
CA THR A 202 5.67 21.84 -30.02
C THR A 202 6.70 21.73 -31.14
N HIS A 203 7.90 21.23 -30.84
CA HIS A 203 8.92 21.07 -31.86
C HIS A 203 8.50 20.08 -32.97
N ALA A 204 7.97 18.91 -32.61
CA ALA A 204 7.50 17.92 -33.58
C ALA A 204 6.42 18.48 -34.52
N ILE A 205 5.55 19.36 -34.01
CA ILE A 205 4.53 20.04 -34.82
C ILE A 205 5.16 21.09 -35.74
N LEU A 206 6.05 21.93 -35.22
CA LEU A 206 6.71 22.99 -36.01
C LEU A 206 7.56 22.43 -37.15
N GLU A 207 8.30 21.35 -36.90
CA GLU A 207 9.11 20.70 -37.92
C GLU A 207 8.25 20.08 -39.02
N ARG A 208 7.11 19.48 -38.64
CA ARG A 208 6.23 18.79 -39.58
C ARG A 208 5.33 19.72 -40.38
N VAL A 209 4.92 20.85 -39.83
CA VAL A 209 3.97 21.78 -40.47
C VAL A 209 4.69 22.97 -41.11
N ALA A 210 5.66 23.57 -40.42
CA ALA A 210 6.32 24.81 -40.85
C ALA A 210 7.73 24.59 -41.40
N HIS A 211 8.30 23.37 -41.27
CA HIS A 211 9.70 23.07 -41.61
C HIS A 211 10.72 23.98 -40.90
N ILE A 212 10.34 24.58 -39.77
CA ILE A 212 11.21 25.44 -38.96
C ILE A 212 11.91 24.58 -37.91
N GLN A 213 13.24 24.63 -37.91
CA GLN A 213 14.05 23.97 -36.88
C GLN A 213 14.44 24.96 -35.77
N LEU A 214 14.05 24.65 -34.54
CA LEU A 214 14.43 25.41 -33.35
C LEU A 214 15.84 25.01 -32.90
N SER A 215 16.79 25.94 -32.93
CA SER A 215 18.20 25.67 -32.62
C SER A 215 18.47 25.29 -31.15
N PHE A 216 17.56 25.59 -30.22
CA PHE A 216 17.73 25.30 -28.79
C PHE A 216 17.09 23.99 -28.33
N LYS A 217 16.37 23.28 -29.21
CA LYS A 217 15.56 22.10 -28.84
C LYS A 217 16.40 21.00 -28.20
N ASP A 218 17.57 20.73 -28.79
CA ASP A 218 18.39 19.57 -28.43
C ASP A 218 19.00 19.76 -27.04
N ASP A 219 19.33 21.00 -26.69
CA ASP A 219 19.85 21.34 -25.37
C ASP A 219 18.76 21.34 -24.28
N VAL A 220 17.54 21.79 -24.59
CA VAL A 220 16.41 21.74 -23.64
C VAL A 220 15.97 20.30 -23.40
N ILE A 221 15.85 19.48 -24.44
CA ILE A 221 15.44 18.08 -24.30
C ILE A 221 16.53 17.29 -23.57
N ARG A 222 17.80 17.40 -23.96
CA ARG A 222 18.91 16.69 -23.30
C ARG A 222 19.10 17.17 -21.85
N GLY A 223 19.14 18.48 -21.63
CA GLY A 223 19.31 19.05 -20.29
C GLY A 223 18.11 18.75 -19.37
N GLY A 224 16.90 18.85 -19.90
CA GLY A 224 15.67 18.59 -19.15
C GLY A 224 15.47 17.12 -18.82
N THR A 225 15.71 16.20 -19.76
CA THR A 225 15.65 14.75 -19.47
C THR A 225 16.70 14.34 -18.44
N PHE A 226 17.90 14.91 -18.52
CA PHE A 226 18.95 14.71 -17.51
C PHE A 226 18.52 15.24 -16.13
N ALA A 227 17.91 16.42 -16.08
CA ALA A 227 17.36 16.99 -14.85
C ALA A 227 16.29 16.12 -14.21
N ILE A 228 15.38 15.60 -15.03
CA ILE A 228 14.32 14.69 -14.60
C ILE A 228 14.92 13.38 -14.06
N ALA A 229 15.94 12.83 -14.71
CA ALA A 229 16.60 11.62 -14.23
C ALA A 229 17.27 11.84 -12.85
N MET A 230 17.98 12.96 -12.68
CA MET A 230 18.63 13.30 -11.42
C MET A 230 17.61 13.58 -10.31
N LEU A 231 16.62 14.44 -10.55
CA LEU A 231 15.57 14.76 -9.57
C LEU A 231 14.67 13.56 -9.30
N GLY A 232 14.42 12.70 -10.28
CA GLY A 232 13.69 11.45 -10.10
C GLY A 232 14.43 10.51 -9.15
N GLY A 233 15.77 10.45 -9.23
CA GLY A 233 16.61 9.73 -8.27
C GLY A 233 16.55 10.31 -6.86
N VAL A 234 16.56 11.65 -6.74
CA VAL A 234 16.36 12.34 -5.45
C VAL A 234 15.01 11.98 -4.85
N PHE A 235 13.94 12.16 -5.63
CA PHE A 235 12.57 11.90 -5.20
C PHE A 235 12.34 10.43 -4.84
N ALA A 236 12.95 9.50 -5.57
CA ALA A 236 12.93 8.08 -5.23
C ALA A 236 13.63 7.80 -3.88
N THR A 237 14.69 8.55 -3.56
CA THR A 237 15.37 8.48 -2.26
C THR A 237 14.47 9.02 -1.14
N HIS A 238 13.78 10.14 -1.35
CA HIS A 238 12.81 10.70 -0.39
C HIS A 238 11.66 9.73 -0.10
N GLN A 239 11.11 9.08 -1.13
CA GLN A 239 10.06 8.09 -0.92
C GLN A 239 10.52 6.87 -0.12
N ALA A 240 11.84 6.70 0.03
CA ALA A 240 12.49 5.68 0.88
C ALA A 240 11.81 4.32 0.79
N ARG A 241 11.37 3.94 -0.42
CA ARG A 241 10.83 2.60 -0.67
C ARG A 241 12.03 1.68 -0.72
N HIS A 242 12.50 1.29 0.45
CA HIS A 242 13.52 0.27 0.68
C HIS A 242 12.99 -1.11 0.26
N LEU A 243 12.57 -1.23 -1.00
CA LEU A 243 12.11 -2.45 -1.65
C LEU A 243 13.18 -3.56 -1.55
N SER A 244 14.46 -3.15 -1.46
CA SER A 244 15.61 -4.03 -1.24
C SER A 244 15.87 -4.39 0.24
N MET A 245 15.45 -3.56 1.20
CA MET A 245 15.60 -3.91 2.61
C MET A 245 14.59 -4.98 3.01
N ASP A 246 13.38 -4.98 2.47
CA ASP A 246 12.32 -5.92 2.87
C ASP A 246 12.55 -7.37 2.40
N LEU A 247 13.30 -7.60 1.32
CA LEU A 247 13.66 -8.95 0.87
C LEU A 247 14.75 -9.56 1.74
N ILE A 248 15.72 -8.75 2.17
CA ILE A 248 16.86 -9.19 2.98
C ILE A 248 16.49 -9.21 4.47
N SER A 249 15.70 -8.25 4.95
CA SER A 249 15.37 -8.08 6.38
C SER A 249 14.52 -9.22 6.94
N ARG A 250 13.74 -9.93 6.11
CA ARG A 250 12.94 -11.08 6.55
C ARG A 250 13.77 -12.21 7.14
N LYS A 251 15.07 -12.27 6.85
CA LYS A 251 16.00 -13.24 7.42
C LYS A 251 16.75 -12.74 8.65
N PHE A 252 16.65 -11.46 9.01
CA PHE A 252 17.47 -10.87 10.08
C PHE A 252 16.65 -10.48 11.31
N SER A 253 17.26 -10.62 12.49
CA SER A 253 16.68 -10.16 13.75
C SER A 253 16.44 -8.64 13.74
N PRO A 254 15.50 -8.11 14.56
CA PRO A 254 15.16 -6.69 14.56
C PRO A 254 16.35 -5.74 14.76
N ARG A 255 17.33 -6.16 15.58
CA ARG A 255 18.57 -5.39 15.81
C ARG A 255 19.50 -5.39 14.60
N ASN A 256 19.62 -6.52 13.91
CA ASN A 256 20.48 -6.64 12.72
C ASN A 256 19.91 -5.86 11.53
N ARG A 257 18.58 -5.74 11.42
CA ARG A 257 17.93 -4.88 10.41
C ARG A 257 18.36 -3.43 10.56
N LEU A 258 18.49 -2.94 11.80
CA LEU A 258 18.85 -1.55 12.08
C LEU A 258 20.32 -1.28 11.74
N TYR A 259 21.25 -2.19 12.10
CA TYR A 259 22.65 -2.10 11.66
C TYR A 259 22.80 -2.13 10.14
N LEU A 260 22.04 -2.99 9.46
CA LEU A 260 22.06 -3.07 8.00
C LEU A 260 21.58 -1.76 7.36
N LYS A 261 20.54 -1.13 7.94
CA LYS A 261 20.03 0.17 7.47
C LYS A 261 21.08 1.27 7.58
N VAL A 262 21.79 1.33 8.70
CA VAL A 262 22.90 2.28 8.90
C VAL A 262 24.04 2.00 7.91
N ALA A 263 24.43 0.72 7.73
CA ALA A 263 25.47 0.35 6.78
C ALA A 263 25.10 0.71 5.32
N LEU A 264 23.84 0.48 4.92
CA LEU A 264 23.30 0.89 3.63
C LEU A 264 23.33 2.42 3.46
N ALA A 265 23.03 3.19 4.51
CA ALA A 265 23.13 4.65 4.46
C ALA A 265 24.57 5.10 4.21
N PHE A 266 25.56 4.53 4.90
CA PHE A 266 26.98 4.81 4.65
C PHE A 266 27.42 4.43 3.24
N PHE A 267 26.97 3.29 2.74
CA PHE A 267 27.23 2.87 1.36
C PHE A 267 26.63 3.84 0.34
N MET A 268 25.41 4.33 0.58
CA MET A 268 24.79 5.37 -0.23
C MET A 268 25.58 6.68 -0.19
N PHE A 269 26.01 7.14 0.98
CA PHE A 269 26.90 8.32 1.08
C PHE A 269 28.16 8.17 0.25
N PHE A 270 28.78 6.98 0.29
CA PHE A 270 29.96 6.68 -0.50
C PHE A 270 29.69 6.77 -2.02
N ILE A 271 28.63 6.13 -2.50
CA ILE A 271 28.25 6.19 -3.92
C ILE A 271 27.97 7.63 -4.35
N VAL A 272 27.21 8.38 -3.56
CA VAL A 272 26.85 9.76 -3.91
C VAL A 272 28.08 10.68 -3.88
N ALA A 273 29.01 10.48 -2.96
CA ALA A 273 30.29 11.21 -2.96
C ALA A 273 31.11 10.93 -4.23
N LEU A 274 31.14 9.68 -4.70
CA LEU A 274 31.76 9.34 -5.99
C LEU A 274 31.03 10.01 -7.16
N MET A 275 29.70 10.05 -7.13
CA MET A 275 28.89 10.71 -8.15
C MET A 275 29.17 12.23 -8.21
N ILE A 276 29.28 12.90 -7.05
CA ILE A 276 29.63 14.32 -6.97
C ILE A 276 31.05 14.56 -7.51
N ARG A 277 32.01 13.71 -7.13
CA ARG A 277 33.39 13.77 -7.65
C ARG A 277 33.41 13.63 -9.18
N ALA A 278 32.65 12.69 -9.73
CA ALA A 278 32.51 12.51 -11.16
C ALA A 278 31.89 13.76 -11.82
N GLY A 279 30.86 14.35 -11.21
CA GLY A 279 30.24 15.59 -11.68
C GLY A 279 31.24 16.76 -11.77
N PHE A 280 32.05 16.97 -10.73
CA PHE A 280 33.10 17.99 -10.76
C PHE A 280 34.18 17.72 -11.81
N HIS A 281 34.51 16.45 -12.06
CA HIS A 281 35.45 16.09 -13.12
C HIS A 281 34.90 16.46 -14.50
N THR A 282 33.62 16.17 -14.77
CA THR A 282 32.94 16.54 -16.02
C THR A 282 32.92 18.05 -16.22
N ILE A 283 32.58 18.83 -15.17
CA ILE A 283 32.59 20.30 -15.24
C ILE A 283 33.97 20.82 -15.66
N ARG A 284 35.05 20.31 -15.04
CA ARG A 284 36.42 20.75 -15.36
C ARG A 284 36.85 20.41 -16.79
N ILE A 285 36.44 19.24 -17.30
CA ILE A 285 36.73 18.85 -18.69
C ILE A 285 36.01 19.78 -19.66
N GLU A 286 34.73 20.08 -19.40
CA GLU A 286 33.93 20.94 -20.27
C GLU A 286 34.39 22.40 -20.23
N GLU A 287 34.85 22.91 -19.09
CA GLU A 287 35.46 24.24 -18.98
C GLU A 287 36.74 24.36 -19.83
N GLY A 288 37.53 23.29 -19.93
CA GLY A 288 38.72 23.23 -20.79
C GLY A 288 38.42 23.12 -22.29
N LEU A 289 37.21 22.69 -22.65
CA LEU A 289 36.76 22.46 -24.04
C LEU A 289 35.69 23.48 -24.50
N ALA A 290 35.41 24.51 -23.70
CA ALA A 290 34.31 25.43 -23.91
C ALA A 290 34.50 26.32 -25.15
N THR A 291 34.06 25.84 -26.32
CA THR A 291 33.82 26.69 -27.50
C THR A 291 32.58 27.55 -27.24
N ARG A 292 32.70 28.88 -27.39
CA ARG A 292 31.71 29.91 -27.02
C ARG A 292 30.36 29.90 -27.77
N ASP A 293 30.08 28.89 -28.58
CA ASP A 293 29.02 28.94 -29.60
C ASP A 293 27.69 28.27 -29.22
N LYS A 294 27.56 27.67 -28.02
CA LYS A 294 26.29 27.06 -27.58
C LYS A 294 25.50 27.96 -26.63
N LEU A 295 24.25 28.28 -27.00
CA LEU A 295 23.30 29.10 -26.23
C LEU A 295 23.02 28.55 -24.82
N ILE A 296 23.05 27.22 -24.65
CA ILE A 296 23.02 26.55 -23.35
C ILE A 296 24.36 25.82 -23.18
N SER A 297 25.31 26.49 -22.51
CA SER A 297 26.60 25.88 -22.16
C SER A 297 26.37 24.53 -21.46
N SER A 298 26.99 23.47 -21.98
CA SER A 298 26.95 22.11 -21.41
C SER A 298 27.35 22.11 -19.93
N VAL A 299 28.19 23.06 -19.53
CA VAL A 299 28.61 23.31 -18.15
C VAL A 299 27.41 23.49 -17.22
N ARG A 300 26.34 24.18 -17.65
CA ARG A 300 25.13 24.39 -16.83
C ARG A 300 24.37 23.10 -16.57
N ILE A 301 24.38 22.16 -17.52
CA ILE A 301 23.75 20.84 -17.36
C ILE A 301 24.62 19.97 -16.43
N ALA A 302 25.95 20.05 -16.54
CA ALA A 302 26.87 19.31 -15.68
C ALA A 302 26.72 19.65 -14.19
N TRP A 303 26.31 20.87 -13.85
CA TRP A 303 25.99 21.29 -12.47
C TRP A 303 24.80 20.53 -11.84
N LEU A 304 23.93 19.90 -12.63
CA LEU A 304 22.85 19.08 -12.06
C LEU A 304 23.34 17.83 -11.34
N ILE A 305 24.50 17.28 -11.72
CA ILE A 305 25.09 16.11 -11.04
C ILE A 305 25.40 16.43 -9.57
N PRO A 306 26.23 17.44 -9.25
CA PRO A 306 26.53 17.75 -7.86
C PRO A 306 25.31 18.26 -7.09
N ILE A 307 24.40 19.01 -7.72
CA ILE A 307 23.17 19.49 -7.08
C ILE A 307 22.25 18.31 -6.70
N GLY A 308 21.98 17.40 -7.63
CA GLY A 308 21.17 16.21 -7.36
C GLY A 308 21.83 15.30 -6.32
N GLY A 309 23.14 15.08 -6.42
CA GLY A 309 23.89 14.33 -5.41
C GLY A 309 23.81 14.97 -4.02
N PHE A 310 23.92 16.30 -3.92
CA PHE A 310 23.77 17.02 -2.67
C PHE A 310 22.37 16.84 -2.05
N LEU A 311 21.31 16.93 -2.85
CA LEU A 311 19.93 16.70 -2.40
C LEU A 311 19.71 15.26 -1.87
N ILE A 312 20.30 14.26 -2.53
CA ILE A 312 20.27 12.86 -2.06
C ILE A 312 20.97 12.71 -0.70
N ILE A 313 22.14 13.38 -0.52
CA ILE A 313 22.87 13.40 0.75
C ILE A 313 22.00 13.98 1.86
N VAL A 314 21.33 15.12 1.61
CA VAL A 314 20.45 15.77 2.59
C VAL A 314 19.34 14.83 3.03
N HIS A 315 18.62 14.19 2.10
CA HIS A 315 17.57 13.22 2.42
C HIS A 315 18.09 12.03 3.21
N THR A 316 19.19 11.43 2.74
CA THR A 316 19.80 10.27 3.41
C THR A 316 20.25 10.63 4.83
N PHE A 317 20.77 11.84 5.01
CA PHE A 317 21.21 12.34 6.31
C PHE A 317 20.05 12.57 7.28
N ILE A 318 18.95 13.17 6.82
CA ILE A 318 17.74 13.35 7.64
C ILE A 318 17.20 12.00 8.09
N HIS A 319 17.06 11.02 7.18
CA HIS A 319 16.62 9.67 7.53
C HIS A 319 17.57 8.98 8.52
N THR A 320 18.89 9.13 8.32
CA THR A 320 19.90 8.56 9.22
C THR A 320 19.80 9.13 10.63
N ILE A 321 19.59 10.45 10.78
CA ILE A 321 19.41 11.08 12.09
C ILE A 321 18.15 10.55 12.78
N ILE A 322 17.04 10.43 12.06
CA ILE A 322 15.79 9.90 12.61
C ILE A 322 16.03 8.46 13.10
N ASP A 323 16.66 7.61 12.29
CA ASP A 323 16.96 6.22 12.67
C ASP A 323 17.88 6.12 13.89
N ILE A 324 18.86 7.03 14.02
CA ILE A 324 19.75 7.10 15.19
C ILE A 324 18.97 7.52 16.44
N ASP A 325 18.06 8.50 16.37
CA ASP A 325 17.21 8.91 17.50
C ASP A 325 16.35 7.73 17.99
N TYR A 326 15.80 6.94 17.07
CA TYR A 326 15.08 5.71 17.39
C TYR A 326 15.98 4.66 18.07
N LEU A 327 17.21 4.46 17.56
CA LEU A 327 18.17 3.52 18.13
C LEU A 327 18.55 3.90 19.57
N VAL A 328 18.84 5.18 19.82
CA VAL A 328 19.21 5.68 21.15
C VAL A 328 18.07 5.52 22.15
N ARG A 329 16.81 5.64 21.69
CA ARG A 329 15.62 5.45 22.54
C ARG A 329 15.27 3.99 22.78
N GLY A 330 15.95 3.03 22.13
CA GLY A 330 15.65 1.61 22.22
C GLY A 330 14.27 1.22 21.66
N LYS A 331 13.60 2.14 20.95
CA LYS A 331 12.32 1.91 20.29
C LYS A 331 12.59 1.48 18.86
N THR A 332 11.88 0.47 18.38
CA THR A 332 11.88 0.17 16.94
C THR A 332 11.10 1.26 16.23
N PRO A 333 11.61 1.80 15.11
CA PRO A 333 10.86 2.77 14.33
C PRO A 333 9.50 2.17 13.97
N PRO A 334 8.41 2.94 14.08
CA PRO A 334 7.09 2.49 13.67
C PRO A 334 7.18 2.11 12.20
N GLU A 335 7.14 0.81 11.93
CA GLU A 335 7.10 0.30 10.58
C GLU A 335 5.86 0.91 9.95
N ARG A 336 6.03 1.76 8.93
CA ARG A 336 4.89 2.25 8.16
C ARG A 336 4.14 1.00 7.74
N MET A 337 2.96 0.77 8.35
CA MET A 337 2.12 -0.34 7.97
C MET A 337 1.97 -0.24 6.47
N ARG A 338 2.55 -1.23 5.79
CA ARG A 338 2.46 -1.40 4.35
C ARG A 338 0.97 -1.32 4.05
N SER A 339 0.52 -0.21 3.46
CA SER A 339 -0.83 -0.18 2.89
C SER A 339 -0.86 -1.37 1.95
N GLY A 340 -1.76 -2.31 2.25
CA GLY A 340 -1.92 -3.53 1.49
C GLY A 340 -2.28 -3.14 0.06
N HIS A 341 -1.27 -3.11 -0.79
CA HIS A 341 -1.37 -3.18 -2.23
C HIS A 341 -0.67 -4.47 -2.64
#